data_AF-A0A6I0ELN3-F1
#
_entry.id   AF-A0A6I0ELN3-F1
#
_cell.length_a   1.000
_cell.length_b   1.000
_cell.length_c   1.000
_cell.angle_alpha   90.00
_cell.angle_beta   90.00
_cell.angle_gamma   90.00
#
_symmetry.space_group_name_H-M   'P 1'
#
loop_
_entity.id
_entity.type
_entity.pdbx_description
1 polymer ?
#
loop_
_entity_poly.entity_id
_entity_poly.type
_entity_poly.pdbx_seq_one_letter_code
_entity_poly.pdbx_strand_id
1 'polypeptide(L)'
;MQTMLKTALLGAFLVSAIAPAAFARGGKEYFVQDYQFDQPMSGYEGKAGNYYCSYQRLPNRVCTTDSNGNEKCQVKGWTLRQHCY
;
A
#
# COMPACT_ATOMS: atom_id res chain seq x y z
N MET A 1 -49.38 -51.46 11.67
CA MET A 1 -49.78 -50.19 12.31
C MET A 1 -48.67 -49.80 13.26
N GLN A 2 -47.94 -48.70 12.96
CA GLN A 2 -47.12 -47.81 13.83
C GLN A 2 -46.05 -48.46 14.75
N THR A 3 -44.82 -47.97 14.89
CA THR A 3 -44.31 -46.60 14.79
C THR A 3 -42.78 -46.60 14.64
N MET A 4 -42.26 -45.61 13.91
CA MET A 4 -40.84 -45.32 13.74
C MET A 4 -40.18 -44.94 15.07
N LEU A 5 -38.98 -45.45 15.33
CA LEU A 5 -38.04 -44.85 16.28
C LEU A 5 -36.78 -44.44 15.50
N LYS A 6 -36.72 -43.18 15.07
CA LYS A 6 -35.50 -42.55 14.56
C LYS A 6 -35.04 -41.54 15.59
N THR A 7 -34.05 -41.95 16.40
CA THR A 7 -33.33 -41.07 17.31
C THR A 7 -32.54 -40.07 16.46
N ALA A 8 -33.06 -38.85 16.34
CA ALA A 8 -32.37 -37.74 15.72
C ALA A 8 -31.35 -37.18 16.73
N LEU A 9 -30.08 -37.49 16.54
CA LEU A 9 -29.01 -36.75 17.22
C LEU A 9 -28.94 -35.35 16.61
N LEU A 10 -29.22 -34.37 17.47
CA LEU A 10 -29.07 -32.94 17.24
C LEU A 10 -27.61 -32.60 16.90
N GLY A 11 -27.34 -32.39 15.60
CA GLY A 11 -26.13 -31.71 15.15
C GLY A 11 -26.31 -30.21 15.30
N ALA A 12 -25.79 -29.61 16.37
CA ALA A 12 -25.74 -28.16 16.53
C ALA A 12 -24.74 -27.58 15.52
N PHE A 13 -25.23 -27.15 14.36
CA PHE A 13 -24.46 -26.33 13.43
C PHE A 13 -24.30 -24.93 14.02
N LEU A 14 -23.16 -24.66 14.65
CA LEU A 14 -22.73 -23.30 14.99
C LEU A 14 -22.34 -22.58 13.70
N VAL A 15 -23.29 -21.87 13.10
CA VAL A 15 -22.99 -20.91 12.02
C VAL A 15 -22.32 -19.69 12.67
N SER A 16 -20.99 -19.63 12.58
CA SER A 16 -20.26 -18.40 12.87
C SER A 16 -20.62 -17.37 11.81
N ALA A 17 -21.42 -16.36 12.18
CA ALA A 17 -21.67 -15.20 11.34
C ALA A 17 -20.38 -14.37 11.26
N ILE A 18 -19.58 -14.63 10.23
CA ILE A 18 -18.54 -13.68 9.80
C ILE A 18 -19.23 -12.45 9.23
N ALA A 19 -19.44 -11.43 10.06
CA ALA A 19 -19.86 -10.13 9.59
C ALA A 19 -18.76 -9.57 8.65
N PRO A 20 -19.09 -9.08 7.45
CA PRO A 20 -18.11 -8.39 6.62
C PRO A 20 -17.68 -7.12 7.38
N ALA A 21 -16.36 -6.94 7.54
CA ALA A 21 -15.82 -5.70 8.07
C ALA A 21 -16.33 -4.54 7.21
N ALA A 22 -17.12 -3.65 7.80
CA ALA A 22 -17.55 -2.43 7.14
C ALA A 22 -16.33 -1.51 6.99
N PHE A 23 -15.68 -1.56 5.83
CA PHE A 23 -14.68 -0.56 5.46
C PHE A 23 -15.39 0.79 5.36
N ALA A 24 -15.08 1.71 6.26
CA ALA A 24 -15.58 3.07 6.20
C ALA A 24 -15.12 3.73 4.88
N ARG A 25 -16.01 3.80 3.89
CA ARG A 25 -15.79 4.45 2.59
C ARG A 25 -15.93 5.98 2.67
N GLY A 26 -15.38 6.60 3.70
CA GLY A 26 -15.67 8.00 4.05
C GLY A 26 -14.47 8.93 4.28
N GLY A 27 -13.24 8.45 4.08
CA GLY A 27 -12.03 9.28 4.19
C GLY A 27 -11.59 9.84 2.84
N LYS A 28 -10.91 10.99 2.83
CA LYS A 28 -10.17 11.44 1.65
C LYS A 28 -9.16 10.36 1.27
N GLU A 29 -9.19 9.94 0.02
CA GLU A 29 -8.29 8.91 -0.48
C GLU A 29 -6.88 9.49 -0.62
N TYR A 30 -5.90 8.88 0.03
CA TYR A 30 -4.51 9.28 -0.08
C TYR A 30 -3.92 8.80 -1.40
N PHE A 31 -3.31 9.72 -2.15
CA PHE A 31 -2.67 9.40 -3.44
C PHE A 31 -1.15 9.51 -3.33
N VAL A 32 -0.47 8.54 -3.95
CA VAL A 32 0.98 8.58 -4.15
C VAL A 32 1.32 8.22 -5.59
N GLN A 33 2.22 8.99 -6.19
CA GLN A 33 2.72 8.76 -7.54
C GLN A 33 4.23 8.95 -7.59
N ASP A 34 4.91 8.04 -8.27
CA ASP A 34 6.37 8.07 -8.46
C ASP A 34 6.70 8.33 -9.92
N TYR A 35 7.64 9.25 -10.16
CA TYR A 35 8.13 9.62 -11.47
C TYR A 35 9.66 9.57 -11.50
N GLN A 36 10.23 9.07 -12.59
CA GLN A 36 11.65 8.79 -12.72
C GLN A 36 12.30 9.78 -13.67
N PHE A 37 13.43 10.35 -13.25
CA PHE A 37 14.16 11.37 -13.98
C PHE A 37 15.67 11.17 -13.84
N ASP A 38 16.45 11.68 -14.80
CA ASP A 38 17.91 11.67 -14.73
C ASP A 38 18.48 12.72 -13.77
N GLN A 39 17.64 13.66 -13.32
CA GLN A 39 18.03 14.79 -12.46
C GLN A 39 16.93 15.08 -11.40
N PRO A 40 17.25 15.79 -10.31
CA PRO A 40 16.26 16.07 -9.28
C PRO A 40 15.22 17.07 -9.77
N MET A 41 13.98 16.62 -9.94
CA MET A 41 12.86 17.47 -10.36
C MET A 41 12.11 18.08 -9.17
N SER A 42 11.44 19.21 -9.40
CA SER A 42 10.47 19.77 -8.45
C SER A 42 9.09 19.21 -8.75
N GLY A 43 8.39 18.74 -7.72
CA GLY A 43 6.97 18.41 -7.80
C GLY A 43 6.09 19.58 -7.36
N TYR A 44 4.81 19.28 -7.17
CA TYR A 44 3.84 20.25 -6.68
C TYR A 44 3.80 20.27 -5.15
N GLU A 45 3.80 21.47 -4.56
CA GLU A 45 3.68 21.69 -3.13
C GLU A 45 2.53 22.68 -2.88
N GLY A 46 1.50 22.26 -2.14
CA GLY A 46 0.38 23.11 -1.79
C GLY A 46 -0.99 22.46 -1.96
N LYS A 47 -2.03 23.29 -2.00
CA LYS A 47 -3.41 22.84 -2.03
C LYS A 47 -3.90 22.60 -3.46
N ALA A 48 -4.19 21.34 -3.79
CA ALA A 48 -4.81 20.93 -5.05
C ALA A 48 -6.26 20.45 -4.80
N GLY A 49 -7.22 21.34 -5.03
CA GLY A 49 -8.64 21.08 -4.74
C GLY A 49 -8.87 20.81 -3.25
N ASN A 50 -9.36 19.61 -2.93
CA ASN A 50 -9.57 19.18 -1.55
C ASN A 50 -8.32 18.57 -0.91
N TYR A 51 -7.22 18.40 -1.64
CA TYR A 51 -6.01 17.75 -1.16
C TYR A 51 -4.93 18.76 -0.80
N TYR A 52 -4.13 18.46 0.21
CA TYR A 52 -2.79 19.05 0.32
C TYR A 52 -1.80 18.08 -0.30
N CYS A 53 -0.99 18.56 -1.23
CA CYS A 53 -0.01 17.75 -1.91
C CYS A 53 1.39 18.23 -1.59
N SER A 54 2.31 17.28 -1.40
CA SER A 54 3.74 17.55 -1.21
C SER A 54 4.58 16.56 -1.99
N TYR A 55 5.82 16.93 -2.28
CA TYR A 55 6.72 16.06 -3.05
C TYR A 55 8.03 15.76 -2.33
N GLN A 56 8.63 14.62 -2.67
CA GLN A 56 9.95 14.20 -2.21
C GLN A 56 10.87 13.92 -3.40
N ARG A 57 12.15 14.28 -3.25
CA ARG A 57 13.20 13.94 -4.20
C ARG A 57 14.04 12.80 -3.64
N LEU A 58 13.98 11.64 -4.26
CA LEU A 58 14.67 10.43 -3.80
C LEU A 58 15.82 10.09 -4.77
N PRO A 59 17.09 10.17 -4.35
CA PRO A 59 18.20 9.80 -5.22
C PRO A 59 18.28 8.28 -5.39
N ASN A 60 18.26 7.81 -6.64
CA ASN A 60 18.45 6.41 -6.99
C ASN A 60 19.95 6.12 -7.05
N ARG A 61 20.46 5.43 -6.02
CA ARG A 61 21.89 5.10 -5.90
C ARG A 61 22.17 3.70 -6.42
N VAL A 62 23.25 3.58 -7.20
CA VAL A 62 23.82 2.28 -7.59
C VAL A 62 25.20 2.19 -6.97
N CYS A 63 25.42 1.14 -6.18
CA CYS A 63 26.68 0.87 -5.50
C CYS A 63 27.40 -0.27 -6.21
N THR A 64 28.70 -0.09 -6.42
CA THR A 64 29.60 -1.11 -6.96
C THR A 64 30.73 -1.34 -5.98
N THR A 65 31.08 -2.61 -5.76
CA THR A 65 32.21 -2.99 -4.91
C THR A 65 33.40 -3.37 -5.78
N ASP A 66 34.58 -2.82 -5.49
CA ASP A 66 35.81 -3.19 -6.20
C ASP A 66 36.40 -4.53 -5.68
N SER A 67 37.46 -5.01 -6.34
CA SER A 67 38.15 -6.26 -5.95
C SER A 67 38.82 -6.19 -4.57
N ASN A 68 38.97 -4.99 -4.00
CA ASN A 68 39.57 -4.75 -2.69
C ASN A 68 38.49 -4.59 -1.59
N GLY A 69 37.21 -4.75 -1.94
CA GLY A 69 36.08 -4.63 -1.02
C GLY A 69 35.61 -3.19 -0.76
N ASN A 70 36.13 -2.19 -1.48
CA ASN A 70 35.66 -0.81 -1.32
C ASN A 70 34.34 -0.61 -2.06
N GLU A 71 33.35 -0.05 -1.37
CA GLU A 71 32.07 0.32 -1.96
C GLU A 71 32.11 1.74 -2.51
N LYS A 72 31.64 1.91 -3.75
CA LYS A 72 31.42 3.22 -4.37
C LYS A 72 29.98 3.33 -4.85
N CYS A 73 29.23 4.24 -4.25
CA CYS A 73 27.85 4.54 -4.64
C CYS A 73 27.79 5.81 -5.50
N GLN A 74 27.06 5.75 -6.60
CA GLN A 74 26.76 6.90 -7.45
C GLN A 74 25.26 7.08 -7.58
N VAL A 75 24.80 8.34 -7.61
CA VAL A 75 23.42 8.65 -7.99
C VAL A 75 23.33 8.48 -9.51
N LYS A 76 22.44 7.60 -9.97
CA LYS A 76 22.21 7.31 -11.40
C LYS A 76 20.87 7.82 -11.91
N GLY A 77 20.02 8.30 -11.02
CA GLY A 77 18.75 8.91 -11.36
C GLY A 77 18.05 9.39 -10.09
N TRP A 78 16.84 9.89 -10.28
CA TRP A 78 16.01 10.46 -9.23
C TRP A 78 14.58 9.98 -9.38
N THR A 79 13.94 9.71 -8.25
CA THR A 79 12.50 9.48 -8.17
C THR A 79 11.86 10.71 -7.52
N LEU A 80 10.96 11.35 -8.25
CA LEU A 80 10.04 12.35 -7.69
C LEU A 80 8.80 11.61 -7.19
N ARG A 81 8.59 11.63 -5.88
CA ARG A 81 7.39 11.05 -5.25
C ARG A 81 6.43 12.16 -4.87
N GLN A 82 5.23 12.15 -5.45
CA GLN A 82 4.14 13.09 -5.17
C GLN A 82 3.14 12.44 -4.21
N HIS A 83 2.89 13.09 -3.08
CA HIS A 83 1.87 12.73 -2.10
C HIS A 83 0.71 13.71 -2.18
N CYS A 84 -0.52 13.24 -1.94
CA CYS A 84 -1.71 14.07 -1.72
C CYS A 84 -2.59 13.47 -0.62
N TYR A 85 -2.91 14.29 0.40
CA TYR A 85 -3.65 13.93 1.63
C TYR A 85 -5.07 14.53 1.69
#